data_AF-A0A820CUA6-F1
#
_entry.id   AF-A0A820CUA6-F1
#
_cell.length_a   1.000
_cell.length_b   1.000
_cell.length_c   1.000
_cell.angle_alpha   90.00
_cell.angle_beta   90.00
_cell.angle_gamma   90.00
#
_symmetry.space_group_name_H-M   'P 1'
#
loop_
_entity.id
_entity.type
_entity.pdbx_description
1 polymer ?
#
loop_
_entity_poly.entity_id
_entity_poly.type
_entity_poly.pdbx_seq_one_letter_code
_entity_poly.pdbx_strand_id
1 'polypeptide(L)'
;MSAEVRQNDLLAYERLTRASRPAMTWSMHAIGFLEFGNFEKAEELFRRSYQTYIRPPFNVCPLSLFILLSNRLNCIFVAVLFGYGGIRLKLNHLEVMPRGHLPNQATKLIFHGLKYLRATLDLAIDGNMYHLTVQEFNGSYSLVYEHGKDQGSLKLNDSLSCPIDTRLIIHPSTPICR
;
A
#
# COMPACT_ATOMS: atom_id res chain seq x y z
N MET A 1 17.04 -11.18 5.09
CA MET A 1 16.17 -12.25 4.55
C MET A 1 16.04 -12.02 3.05
N SER A 2 16.43 -13.01 2.23
CA SER A 2 16.37 -12.88 0.77
C SER A 2 14.94 -12.91 0.26
N ALA A 3 14.75 -12.49 -1.00
CA ALA A 3 13.45 -12.52 -1.65
C ALA A 3 12.97 -13.97 -1.85
N GLU A 4 13.87 -14.91 -2.16
CA GLU A 4 13.49 -16.32 -2.38
C GLU A 4 13.00 -16.97 -1.09
N VAL A 5 13.67 -16.71 0.05
CA VAL A 5 13.23 -17.24 1.35
C VAL A 5 11.83 -16.73 1.68
N ARG A 6 11.57 -15.43 1.49
CA ARG A 6 10.25 -14.85 1.74
C ARG A 6 9.15 -15.44 0.84
N GLN A 7 9.47 -15.70 -0.42
CA GLN A 7 8.53 -16.32 -1.35
C GLN A 7 8.21 -17.76 -0.95
N ASN A 8 9.23 -18.54 -0.59
CA ASN A 8 9.07 -19.91 -0.13
C ASN A 8 8.26 -19.99 1.16
N ASP A 9 8.54 -19.10 2.12
CA ASP A 9 7.78 -18.98 3.35
C ASP A 9 6.31 -18.63 3.07
N LEU A 10 6.06 -17.66 2.18
CA LEU A 10 4.70 -17.28 1.80
C LEU A 10 3.90 -18.47 1.25
N LEU A 11 4.50 -19.25 0.36
CA LEU A 11 3.88 -20.45 -0.22
C LEU A 11 3.65 -21.55 0.81
N ALA A 12 4.61 -21.77 1.72
CA ALA A 12 4.49 -22.76 2.78
C ALA A 12 3.39 -22.39 3.78
N TYR A 13 3.38 -21.14 4.26
CA TYR A 13 2.41 -20.68 5.24
C TYR A 13 1.00 -20.56 4.67
N GLU A 14 0.82 -20.12 3.42
CA GLU A 14 -0.52 -20.07 2.81
C GLU A 14 -1.20 -21.45 2.78
N ARG A 15 -0.46 -22.51 2.44
CA ARG A 15 -0.98 -23.89 2.44
C ARG A 15 -1.40 -24.39 3.82
N LEU A 16 -0.69 -23.96 4.87
CA LEU A 16 -0.98 -24.35 6.25
C LEU A 16 -2.06 -23.47 6.91
N THR A 17 -2.44 -22.37 6.26
CA THR A 17 -3.45 -21.43 6.75
C THR A 17 -4.85 -22.05 6.62
N ARG A 18 -5.43 -22.43 7.76
CA ARG A 18 -6.81 -22.93 7.87
C ARG A 18 -7.83 -21.92 7.32
N ALA A 19 -8.92 -22.43 6.74
CA ALA A 19 -9.97 -21.58 6.18
C ALA A 19 -10.68 -20.66 7.19
N SER A 20 -10.70 -21.03 8.48
CA SER A 20 -11.38 -20.30 9.56
C SER A 20 -10.59 -19.12 10.12
N ARG A 21 -9.56 -18.65 9.41
CA ARG A 21 -8.67 -17.58 9.88
C ARG A 21 -9.35 -16.20 9.71
N PRO A 22 -8.97 -15.21 10.53
CA PRO A 22 -9.52 -13.86 10.44
C PRO A 22 -9.24 -13.22 9.07
N ALA A 23 -10.11 -12.27 8.68
CA ALA A 23 -9.96 -11.44 7.49
C ALA A 23 -8.53 -10.94 7.23
N MET A 24 -7.83 -10.54 8.30
CA MET A 24 -6.50 -9.93 8.25
C MET A 24 -5.45 -10.87 7.68
N THR A 25 -5.57 -12.17 7.95
CA THR A 25 -4.65 -13.18 7.43
C THR A 25 -4.69 -13.20 5.90
N TRP A 26 -5.87 -13.14 5.31
CA TRP A 26 -6.04 -13.15 3.86
C TRP A 26 -5.49 -11.87 3.22
N SER A 27 -5.70 -10.70 3.85
CA SER A 27 -5.09 -9.44 3.41
C SER A 27 -3.56 -9.48 3.44
N MET A 28 -2.96 -10.05 4.49
CA MET A 28 -1.50 -10.18 4.58
C MET A 28 -0.93 -11.10 3.51
N HIS A 29 -1.58 -12.24 3.24
CA HIS A 29 -1.18 -13.09 2.13
C HIS A 29 -1.35 -12.39 0.77
N ALA A 30 -2.45 -11.65 0.57
CA ALA A 30 -2.66 -10.88 -0.66
C ALA A 30 -1.54 -9.87 -0.90
N ILE A 31 -1.13 -9.11 0.12
CA ILE A 31 0.01 -8.18 0.02
C ILE A 31 1.28 -8.92 -0.39
N GLY A 32 1.57 -10.07 0.24
CA GLY A 32 2.74 -10.88 -0.10
C GLY A 32 2.74 -11.33 -1.57
N PHE A 33 1.61 -11.82 -2.08
CA PHE A 33 1.52 -12.24 -3.48
C PHE A 33 1.60 -11.06 -4.46
N LEU A 34 1.07 -9.88 -4.09
CA LEU A 34 1.27 -8.65 -4.87
C LEU A 34 2.75 -8.28 -4.97
N GLU A 35 3.51 -8.39 -3.86
CA GLU A 35 4.95 -8.08 -3.87
C GLU A 35 5.74 -8.96 -4.85
N PHE A 36 5.35 -10.21 -5.01
CA PHE A 36 5.97 -11.18 -5.93
C PHE A 36 5.35 -11.20 -7.33
N GLY A 37 4.38 -10.33 -7.63
CA GLY A 37 3.75 -10.23 -8.95
C GLY A 37 2.74 -11.33 -9.27
N ASN A 38 2.27 -12.09 -8.27
CA ASN A 38 1.19 -13.06 -8.46
C ASN A 38 -0.17 -12.39 -8.22
N PHE A 39 -0.62 -11.66 -9.24
CA PHE A 39 -1.80 -10.81 -9.17
C PHE A 39 -3.11 -11.59 -9.02
N GLU A 40 -3.26 -12.70 -9.76
CA GLU A 40 -4.46 -13.53 -9.70
C GLU A 40 -4.68 -14.10 -8.29
N LYS A 41 -3.61 -14.63 -7.69
CA LYS A 41 -3.68 -15.18 -6.32
C LYS A 41 -3.93 -14.08 -5.29
N ALA A 42 -3.30 -12.92 -5.48
CA ALA A 42 -3.53 -11.77 -4.63
C ALA A 42 -4.99 -11.30 -4.67
N GLU A 43 -5.60 -11.24 -5.86
CA GLU A 43 -7.00 -10.84 -6.02
C GLU A 43 -7.96 -11.85 -5.40
N GLU A 44 -7.71 -13.16 -5.57
CA GLU A 44 -8.48 -14.22 -4.92
C GLU A 44 -8.50 -14.04 -3.38
N LEU A 45 -7.33 -13.85 -2.79
CA LEU A 45 -7.14 -13.71 -1.34
C LEU A 45 -7.68 -12.36 -0.84
N PHE A 46 -7.53 -11.29 -1.62
CA PHE A 46 -8.10 -9.99 -1.32
C PHE A 46 -9.63 -10.06 -1.29
N ARG A 47 -10.27 -10.67 -2.31
CA ARG A 47 -11.72 -10.88 -2.34
C ARG A 47 -12.18 -11.69 -1.12
N ARG A 48 -11.46 -12.75 -0.77
CA ARG A 48 -11.74 -13.57 0.41
C ARG A 48 -11.67 -12.78 1.72
N SER A 49 -10.82 -11.75 1.80
CA SER A 49 -10.67 -10.94 3.01
C SER A 49 -11.93 -10.14 3.38
N TYR A 50 -12.74 -9.74 2.40
CA TYR A 50 -13.90 -8.88 2.64
C TYR A 50 -15.25 -9.53 2.29
N GLN A 51 -15.31 -10.44 1.32
CA GLN A 51 -16.58 -10.93 0.77
C GLN A 51 -17.49 -11.59 1.81
N THR A 52 -16.91 -12.30 2.78
CA THR A 52 -17.67 -12.94 3.86
C THR A 52 -18.37 -11.94 4.80
N TYR A 53 -17.93 -10.68 4.79
CA TYR A 53 -18.42 -9.64 5.70
C TYR A 53 -19.39 -8.66 5.03
N ILE A 54 -19.51 -8.71 3.71
CA ILE A 54 -20.49 -7.93 2.95
C ILE A 54 -21.88 -8.55 3.15
N ARG A 55 -22.86 -7.75 3.59
CA ARG A 55 -24.26 -8.19 3.76
C ARG A 55 -25.17 -7.56 2.70
N PRO A 56 -25.98 -8.35 1.97
CA PRO A 56 -27.05 -7.82 1.13
C PRO A 56 -28.16 -7.19 2.01
N PRO A 57 -29.01 -6.31 1.46
CA PRO A 57 -29.11 -5.89 0.05
C PRO A 57 -28.19 -4.73 -0.34
N PHE A 58 -27.63 -4.01 0.64
CA PHE A 58 -26.85 -2.77 0.40
C PHE A 58 -25.34 -3.00 0.28
N ASN A 59 -24.88 -4.26 0.31
CA ASN A 59 -23.46 -4.63 0.31
C ASN A 59 -22.62 -3.88 1.35
N VAL A 60 -23.23 -3.59 2.50
CA VAL A 60 -22.57 -2.93 3.62
C VAL A 60 -21.84 -3.97 4.47
N CYS A 61 -20.67 -3.61 4.98
CA CYS A 61 -20.03 -4.35 6.05
C CYS A 61 -20.59 -3.79 7.38
N PRO A 62 -21.55 -4.47 8.05
CA PRO A 62 -22.18 -3.92 9.24
C PRO A 62 -21.15 -3.74 10.36
N LEU A 63 -21.16 -2.52 10.94
CA LEU A 63 -20.19 -2.06 11.93
C LEU A 63 -20.49 -2.56 13.36
N SER A 64 -21.46 -3.47 13.53
CA SER A 64 -22.20 -3.66 14.79
C SER A 64 -21.61 -4.65 15.81
N LEU A 65 -20.31 -4.96 15.77
CA LEU A 65 -19.64 -5.70 16.86
C LEU A 65 -18.35 -5.00 17.27
N PHE A 66 -18.50 -4.13 18.27
CA PHE A 66 -17.57 -3.14 18.83
C PHE A 66 -16.17 -3.64 19.25
N ILE A 67 -15.90 -4.96 19.23
CA ILE A 67 -14.66 -5.55 19.74
C ILE A 67 -13.77 -6.15 18.62
N LEU A 68 -14.36 -6.45 17.46
CA LEU A 68 -13.66 -7.05 16.30
C LEU A 68 -13.57 -6.09 15.10
N LEU A 69 -14.01 -4.84 15.31
CA LEU A 69 -14.10 -3.77 14.33
C LEU A 69 -12.73 -3.20 13.95
N SER A 70 -11.81 -3.11 14.90
CA SER A 70 -10.44 -2.64 14.69
C SER A 70 -9.61 -3.56 13.80
N ASN A 71 -10.03 -4.81 13.57
CA ASN A 71 -9.32 -5.68 12.64
C ASN A 71 -9.97 -5.69 11.27
N ARG A 72 -11.30 -5.80 11.15
CA ARG A 72 -11.97 -6.12 9.88
C ARG A 72 -11.89 -5.06 8.78
N LEU A 73 -12.22 -3.80 9.05
CA LEU A 73 -12.07 -2.73 8.04
C LEU A 73 -10.59 -2.42 7.77
N ASN A 74 -9.77 -2.57 8.81
CA ASN A 74 -8.32 -2.43 8.71
C ASN A 74 -7.70 -3.49 7.77
N CYS A 75 -8.33 -4.65 7.57
CA CYS A 75 -7.85 -5.67 6.63
C CYS A 75 -7.87 -5.19 5.18
N ILE A 76 -8.97 -4.55 4.77
CA ILE A 76 -9.13 -4.02 3.41
C ILE A 76 -8.17 -2.85 3.23
N PHE A 77 -8.15 -1.93 4.18
CA PHE A 77 -7.30 -0.75 4.13
C PHE A 77 -5.81 -1.12 4.07
N VAL A 78 -5.37 -2.10 4.86
CA VAL A 78 -3.98 -2.56 4.86
C VAL A 78 -3.61 -3.20 3.51
N ALA A 79 -4.50 -4.01 2.92
CA ALA A 79 -4.26 -4.58 1.59
C ALA A 79 -4.25 -3.53 0.47
N VAL A 80 -5.10 -2.50 0.55
CA VAL A 80 -5.12 -1.41 -0.44
C VAL A 80 -3.90 -0.49 -0.28
N LEU A 81 -3.60 -0.05 0.93
CA LEU A 81 -2.49 0.90 1.18
C LEU A 81 -1.11 0.24 0.99
N PHE A 82 -0.90 -0.91 1.61
CA PHE A 82 0.39 -1.60 1.60
C PHE A 82 0.48 -2.63 0.46
N GLY A 83 -0.62 -3.22 -0.01
CA GLY A 83 -0.57 -4.10 -1.17
C GLY A 83 -0.56 -3.29 -2.47
N TYR A 84 -1.75 -2.86 -2.88
CA TYR A 84 -1.98 -2.20 -4.16
C TYR A 84 -1.28 -0.84 -4.30
N GLY A 85 -1.26 -0.06 -3.22
CA GLY A 85 -0.56 1.22 -3.16
C GLY A 85 0.97 1.10 -3.12
N GLY A 86 1.50 -0.07 -2.74
CA GLY A 86 2.94 -0.31 -2.69
C GLY A 86 3.69 0.60 -1.71
N ILE A 87 3.00 1.22 -0.74
CA ILE A 87 3.60 2.16 0.21
C ILE A 87 4.32 1.37 1.30
N ARG A 88 5.57 1.70 1.64
CA ARG A 88 6.35 1.08 2.71
C ARG A 88 7.01 2.16 3.54
N LEU A 89 6.75 2.17 4.84
CA LEU A 89 7.47 3.02 5.77
C LEU A 89 8.73 2.29 6.25
N LYS A 90 9.89 2.89 6.05
CA LYS A 90 11.17 2.45 6.60
C LYS A 90 11.63 3.48 7.64
N LEU A 91 12.65 3.13 8.42
CA LEU A 91 13.13 3.97 9.52
C LEU A 91 13.49 5.39 9.06
N ASN A 92 14.13 5.51 7.89
CA ASN A 92 14.69 6.76 7.41
C ASN A 92 13.95 7.35 6.21
N HIS A 93 13.05 6.58 5.60
CA HIS A 93 12.43 6.95 4.33
C HIS A 93 11.07 6.31 4.13
N LEU A 94 10.23 6.98 3.36
CA LEU A 94 9.01 6.44 2.78
C LEU A 94 9.34 5.89 1.40
N GLU A 95 8.86 4.69 1.09
CA GLU A 95 9.07 4.04 -0.18
C GLU A 95 7.71 3.78 -0.84
N VAL A 96 7.62 4.03 -2.13
CA VAL A 96 6.40 3.82 -2.92
C VAL A 96 6.79 3.01 -4.16
N MET A 97 6.22 1.81 -4.28
CA MET A 97 6.46 0.91 -5.41
C MET A 97 5.16 0.14 -5.75
N PRO A 98 4.21 0.80 -6.44
CA PRO A 98 3.00 0.12 -6.91
C PRO A 98 3.32 -0.84 -8.05
N ARG A 99 2.59 -1.96 -8.11
CA ARG A 99 2.75 -3.03 -9.10
C ARG A 99 1.78 -2.93 -10.29
N GLY A 100 0.96 -1.88 -10.33
CA GLY A 100 0.04 -1.57 -11.45
C GLY A 100 -1.21 -2.41 -11.58
N HIS A 101 -1.25 -3.59 -10.98
CA HIS A 101 -2.49 -4.31 -10.82
C HIS A 101 -3.35 -3.59 -9.79
N LEU A 102 -4.54 -3.13 -10.19
CA LEU A 102 -5.49 -2.44 -9.31
C LEU A 102 -6.58 -3.42 -8.84
N PRO A 103 -7.16 -3.21 -7.64
CA PRO A 103 -8.14 -4.13 -7.08
C PRO A 103 -9.43 -4.19 -7.92
N ASN A 104 -9.97 -5.39 -8.14
CA ASN A 104 -11.23 -5.64 -8.86
C ASN A 104 -11.29 -4.95 -10.24
N GLN A 105 -10.17 -4.93 -10.98
CA GLN A 105 -10.07 -4.29 -12.29
C GLN A 105 -10.41 -2.78 -12.30
N ALA A 106 -10.23 -2.09 -11.16
CA ALA A 106 -10.37 -0.64 -11.12
C ALA A 106 -9.40 0.05 -12.09
N THR A 107 -9.81 1.18 -12.66
CA THR A 107 -8.99 1.97 -13.60
C THR A 107 -8.03 2.92 -12.91
N LYS A 108 -8.40 3.41 -11.72
CA LYS A 108 -7.66 4.43 -10.97
C LYS A 108 -7.79 4.21 -9.47
N LEU A 109 -6.69 4.39 -8.74
CA LEU A 109 -6.65 4.37 -7.28
C LEU A 109 -6.00 5.66 -6.78
N ILE A 110 -6.69 6.39 -5.90
CA ILE A 110 -6.20 7.66 -5.37
C ILE A 110 -6.19 7.61 -3.84
N PHE A 111 -5.05 7.94 -3.27
CA PHE A 111 -4.87 8.19 -1.85
C PHE A 111 -4.70 9.68 -1.63
N HIS A 112 -5.64 10.28 -0.91
CA HIS A 112 -5.58 11.68 -0.52
C HIS A 112 -5.05 11.81 0.90
N GLY A 113 -4.23 12.83 1.13
CA GLY A 113 -3.87 13.27 2.47
C GLY A 113 -2.92 12.33 3.21
N LEU A 114 -2.02 11.64 2.52
CA LEU A 114 -0.97 10.84 3.12
C LEU A 114 0.00 11.74 3.88
N LYS A 115 -0.02 11.66 5.22
CA LYS A 115 0.84 12.49 6.06
C LYS A 115 2.18 11.80 6.33
N TYR A 116 3.26 12.42 5.88
CA TYR A 116 4.62 11.97 6.15
C TYR A 116 5.50 13.17 6.48
N LEU A 117 6.18 13.16 7.64
CA LEU A 117 7.12 14.21 8.01
C LEU A 117 6.56 15.65 7.86
N ARG A 118 5.33 15.87 8.35
CA ARG A 118 4.58 17.16 8.27
C ARG A 118 4.32 17.64 6.83
N ALA A 119 4.50 16.77 5.85
CA ALA A 119 4.00 16.93 4.50
C ALA A 119 2.68 16.18 4.33
N THR A 120 1.78 16.75 3.53
CA THR A 120 0.56 16.11 3.07
C THR A 120 0.75 15.76 1.60
N LEU A 121 0.72 14.47 1.28
CA LEU A 121 0.99 13.92 -0.05
C LEU A 121 -0.27 13.27 -0.61
N ASP A 122 -0.48 13.40 -1.91
CA ASP A 122 -1.47 12.65 -2.65
C ASP A 122 -0.79 11.68 -3.59
N LEU A 123 -1.26 10.43 -3.62
CA LEU A 123 -0.76 9.39 -4.52
C LEU A 123 -1.91 8.92 -5.41
N ALA A 124 -1.79 9.14 -6.71
CA ALA A 124 -2.69 8.57 -7.71
C ALA A 124 -1.97 7.47 -8.50
N ILE A 125 -2.62 6.35 -8.73
CA ILE A 125 -2.12 5.23 -9.53
C ILE A 125 -3.09 5.04 -10.68
N ASP A 126 -2.58 5.24 -11.90
CA ASP A 126 -3.32 5.27 -13.16
C ASP A 126 -2.69 4.29 -14.15
N GLY A 127 -3.23 3.07 -14.24
CA GLY A 127 -2.83 2.06 -15.22
C GLY A 127 -1.36 1.66 -15.16
N ASN A 128 -0.49 2.41 -15.86
CA ASN A 128 0.95 2.17 -15.99
C ASN A 128 1.82 3.23 -15.30
N MET A 129 1.22 4.29 -14.76
CA MET A 129 1.93 5.38 -14.09
C MET A 129 1.37 5.58 -12.68
N TYR A 130 2.19 6.14 -11.80
CA TYR A 130 1.72 6.73 -10.55
C TYR A 130 2.23 8.15 -10.40
N HIS A 131 1.39 8.98 -9.81
CA HIS A 131 1.58 10.40 -9.63
C HIS A 131 1.60 10.72 -8.14
N LEU A 132 2.65 11.39 -7.68
CA LEU A 132 2.77 11.88 -6.32
C LEU A 132 2.73 13.40 -6.34
N THR A 133 1.78 13.99 -5.61
CA THR A 133 1.63 15.45 -5.50
C THR A 133 1.81 15.89 -4.05
N VAL A 134 2.59 16.94 -3.82
CA VAL A 134 2.74 17.56 -2.51
C VAL A 134 1.69 18.65 -2.32
N GLN A 135 0.65 18.37 -1.54
CA GLN A 135 -0.41 19.35 -1.28
C GLN A 135 0.00 20.40 -0.25
N GLU A 136 0.64 19.97 0.84
CA GLU A 136 1.04 20.85 1.93
C GLU A 136 2.41 20.44 2.44
N PHE A 137 3.24 21.43 2.78
CA PHE A 137 4.53 21.19 3.40
C PHE A 137 4.77 22.17 4.56
N ASN A 138 4.62 21.69 5.79
CA ASN A 138 4.76 22.48 7.02
C ASN A 138 5.93 21.97 7.89
N GLY A 139 7.09 21.74 7.26
CA GLY A 139 8.31 21.26 7.89
C GLY A 139 9.47 22.26 7.81
N SER A 140 10.40 22.19 8.77
CA SER A 140 11.63 23.01 8.79
C SER A 140 12.78 22.41 7.99
N TYR A 141 12.64 21.17 7.51
CA TYR A 141 13.62 20.44 6.68
C TYR A 141 13.11 20.35 5.24
N SER A 142 13.94 19.95 4.28
CA SER A 142 13.49 19.69 2.90
C SER A 142 13.28 18.19 2.70
N LEU A 143 12.22 17.81 1.99
CA LEU A 143 12.04 16.44 1.52
C LEU A 143 12.76 16.25 0.19
N VAL A 144 13.51 15.17 0.08
CA VAL A 144 14.21 14.75 -1.12
C VAL A 144 13.53 13.49 -1.63
N TYR A 145 13.41 13.39 -2.95
CA TYR A 145 12.99 12.17 -3.62
C TYR A 145 14.16 11.57 -4.39
N GLU A 146 14.18 10.24 -4.44
CA GLU A 146 15.08 9.45 -5.28
C GLU A 146 14.25 8.46 -6.09
N HIS A 147 14.42 8.49 -7.41
CA HIS A 147 13.78 7.61 -8.36
C HIS A 147 14.83 7.11 -9.36
N GLY A 148 15.38 5.93 -9.12
CA GLY A 148 16.46 5.39 -9.94
C GLY A 148 17.73 6.25 -9.90
N LYS A 149 17.99 7.01 -10.96
CA LYS A 149 19.11 7.98 -11.04
C LYS A 149 18.66 9.43 -10.82
N ASP A 150 17.34 9.67 -10.86
CA ASP A 150 16.78 10.99 -10.71
C ASP A 150 16.61 11.29 -9.22
N GLN A 151 17.15 12.43 -8.79
CA GLN A 151 17.06 12.90 -7.42
C GLN A 151 16.72 14.38 -7.41
N GLY A 152 15.90 14.80 -6.46
CA GLY A 152 15.50 16.20 -6.36
C GLY A 152 14.82 16.54 -5.05
N SER A 153 14.67 17.84 -4.79
CA SER A 153 13.90 18.33 -3.65
C SER A 153 12.42 18.44 -4.01
N LEU A 154 11.54 17.94 -3.15
CA LEU A 154 10.10 18.15 -3.24
C LEU A 154 9.71 19.53 -2.70
N LYS A 155 9.02 20.34 -3.50
CA LYS A 155 8.43 21.62 -3.11
C LYS A 155 6.90 21.52 -3.08
N LEU A 156 6.27 22.55 -2.51
CA LEU A 156 4.81 22.68 -2.50
C LEU A 156 4.27 22.71 -3.93
N ASN A 157 3.21 21.94 -4.19
CA ASN A 157 2.57 21.76 -5.51
C ASN A 157 3.44 21.06 -6.56
N ASP A 158 4.60 20.51 -6.19
CA ASP A 158 5.34 19.65 -7.10
C ASP A 158 4.55 18.36 -7.34
N SER A 159 4.56 17.92 -8.60
CA SER A 159 4.00 16.64 -9.01
C SER A 159 5.09 15.80 -9.66
N LEU A 160 5.26 14.58 -9.17
CA LEU A 160 6.17 13.59 -9.73
C LEU A 160 5.36 12.51 -10.42
N SER A 161 5.77 12.14 -11.63
CA SER A 161 5.14 11.06 -12.39
C SER A 161 6.16 9.98 -12.65
N CYS A 162 5.91 8.79 -12.12
CA CYS A 162 6.82 7.66 -12.21
C CYS A 162 6.09 6.46 -12.86
N PRO A 163 6.79 5.65 -13.67
CA PRO A 163 6.22 4.41 -14.21
C PRO A 163 6.03 3.37 -13.11
N ILE A 164 5.04 2.51 -13.26
CA ILE A 164 4.80 1.40 -12.33
C ILE A 164 6.00 0.42 -12.29
N ASP A 165 6.08 -0.37 -11.21
CA ASP A 165 7.19 -1.29 -10.91
C ASP A 165 8.54 -0.60 -10.67
N THR A 166 8.54 0.73 -10.58
CA THR A 166 9.70 1.50 -10.15
C THR A 166 9.57 1.97 -8.72
N ARG A 167 10.72 2.15 -8.08
CA ARG A 167 10.83 2.48 -6.67
C ARG A 167 11.06 3.97 -6.51
N LEU A 168 10.13 4.65 -5.87
CA LEU A 168 10.29 6.03 -5.40
C LEU A 168 10.61 6.02 -3.91
N ILE A 169 11.68 6.71 -3.53
CA ILE A 169 12.10 6.87 -2.15
C ILE A 169 11.96 8.33 -1.78
N ILE A 170 11.37 8.61 -0.61
CA ILE A 170 11.18 9.96 -0.07
C ILE A 170 11.79 10.00 1.32
N HIS A 171 12.77 10.88 1.52
CA HIS A 171 13.46 11.00 2.78
C HIS A 171 13.76 12.47 3.10
N PRO A 172 13.98 12.81 4.38
CA PRO A 172 14.44 14.14 4.73
C PRO A 172 15.88 14.36 4.22
N SER A 173 16.23 15.61 3.89
CA SER A 173 17.58 16.00 3.45
C SER A 173 18.65 15.78 4.53
N THR A 174 18.26 15.75 5.80
CA THR A 174 19.12 15.44 6.95
C THR A 174 18.52 14.28 7.73
N PRO A 175 19.34 13.32 8.20
CA PRO A 175 18.85 12.21 9.00
C PRO A 175 18.24 12.76 10.30
N ILE A 176 17.00 12.37 10.57
CA ILE A 176 16.29 12.76 11.78
C ILE A 176 16.84 11.91 12.93
N CYS A 177 17.99 12.30 13.48
CA CYS A 177 18.40 11.87 14.80
C CYS A 177 17.57 12.66 15.82
N ARG A 178 16.66 11.98 16.51
CA ARG A 178 16.07 12.45 17.76
C ARG A 178 16.53 11.55 18.89
#